data_AF-A0A9E8NAW8-F1
#
_entry.id   AF-A0A9E8NAW8-F1
#
_cell.length_a   1.000
_cell.length_b   1.000
_cell.length_c   1.000
_cell.angle_alpha   90.00
_cell.angle_beta   90.00
_cell.angle_gamma   90.00
#
_symmetry.space_group_name_H-M   'P 1'
#
loop_
_entity.id
_entity.type
_entity.pdbx_description
1 polymer ?
#
loop_
_entity_poly.entity_id
_entity_poly.type
_entity_poly.pdbx_seq_one_letter_code
_entity_poly.pdbx_strand_id
1 'polypeptide(L)'
;MKNLLTTAFAIILSAGALWAQNEKYTQAMTDGIQALNGIDRVKPDAKVLQDIANRFERIAAAEPKEWLPKYYAAYSNVILGFVGASITEKDQYLDKANALLKEAEAIVGKPNDELQVLNAYRSQIHLAADPMNRWEADGAKFAEYLDAAKSINPENPRIYYLEGSSLFFTPEEYGGGKKVAKPLLEKATQKFSAFKAESPIHPSWGKMETEWMLSQSN
;
A
#
# COMPACT_ATOMS: atom_id res chain seq x y z
N MET A 1 38.74 -8.02 36.92
CA MET A 1 37.46 -8.72 37.18
C MET A 1 36.29 -7.80 37.50
N LYS A 2 36.47 -6.64 38.18
CA LYS A 2 35.36 -5.69 38.44
C LYS A 2 34.77 -5.02 37.18
N ASN A 3 35.55 -4.88 36.10
CA ASN A 3 35.09 -4.24 34.86
C ASN A 3 34.39 -5.20 33.87
N LEU A 4 34.42 -6.52 34.10
CA LEU A 4 33.71 -7.48 33.23
C LEU A 4 32.22 -7.62 33.62
N LEU A 5 31.89 -7.45 34.90
CA LEU A 5 30.51 -7.56 35.40
C LEU A 5 29.64 -6.36 35.00
N THR A 6 30.22 -5.15 34.91
CA THR A 6 29.51 -3.94 34.48
C THR A 6 29.23 -3.91 32.97
N THR A 7 30.15 -4.43 32.14
CA THR A 7 29.94 -4.52 30.68
C THR A 7 28.88 -5.57 30.32
N ALA A 8 28.84 -6.71 31.02
CA ALA A 8 27.82 -7.73 30.80
C ALA A 8 26.40 -7.23 31.15
N PHE A 9 26.26 -6.45 32.23
CA PHE A 9 24.97 -5.88 32.64
C PHE A 9 24.45 -4.82 31.65
N ALA A 10 25.34 -4.00 31.08
CA ALA A 10 24.97 -3.01 30.05
C ALA A 10 24.52 -3.64 28.72
N ILE A 11 25.09 -4.79 28.33
CA ILE A 11 24.71 -5.54 27.12
C ILE A 11 23.35 -6.24 27.30
N ILE A 12 23.05 -6.75 28.49
CA ILE A 12 21.77 -7.41 28.78
C ILE A 12 20.62 -6.37 28.84
N LEU A 13 20.87 -5.18 29.41
CA LEU A 13 19.88 -4.08 29.42
C LEU A 13 19.59 -3.52 28.03
N SER A 14 20.61 -3.37 27.17
CA SER A 14 20.41 -2.85 25.81
C SER A 14 19.69 -3.84 24.90
N ALA A 15 19.96 -5.14 25.05
CA ALA A 15 19.21 -6.17 24.34
C ALA A 15 17.72 -6.10 24.71
N GLY A 16 17.36 -6.17 26.01
CA GLY A 16 15.96 -6.15 26.45
C GLY A 16 15.17 -4.92 25.99
N ALA A 17 15.82 -3.75 25.91
CA ALA A 17 15.20 -2.53 25.39
C ALA A 17 14.89 -2.62 23.88
N LEU A 18 15.77 -3.21 23.08
CA LEU A 18 15.56 -3.40 21.64
C LEU A 18 14.41 -4.38 21.35
N TRP A 19 14.30 -5.47 22.13
CA TRP A 19 13.19 -6.43 22.00
C TRP A 19 11.84 -5.78 22.33
N ALA A 20 11.76 -5.03 23.44
CA ALA A 20 10.53 -4.36 23.86
C ALA A 20 10.11 -3.22 22.91
N GLN A 21 11.07 -2.51 22.29
CA GLN A 21 10.79 -1.49 21.28
C GLN A 21 10.17 -2.13 20.02
N ASN A 22 10.74 -3.25 19.56
CA ASN A 22 10.24 -3.97 18.38
C ASN A 22 8.80 -4.50 18.60
N GLU A 23 8.50 -5.04 19.79
CA GLU A 23 7.15 -5.50 20.13
C GLU A 23 6.12 -4.37 20.12
N LYS A 24 6.44 -3.21 20.73
CA LYS A 24 5.57 -2.02 20.73
C LYS A 24 5.31 -1.50 19.32
N TYR A 25 6.36 -1.43 18.49
CA TYR A 25 6.25 -1.03 17.10
C TYR A 25 5.32 -1.99 16.32
N THR A 26 5.58 -3.29 16.42
CA THR A 26 4.81 -4.33 15.74
C THR A 26 3.34 -4.29 16.17
N GLN A 27 3.06 -4.11 17.46
CA GLN A 27 1.69 -3.98 17.95
C GLN A 27 1.00 -2.72 17.41
N ALA A 28 1.67 -1.56 17.47
CA ALA A 28 1.11 -0.30 16.98
C ALA A 28 0.78 -0.35 15.48
N MET A 29 1.65 -1.00 14.70
CA MET A 29 1.42 -1.28 13.28
C MET A 29 0.26 -2.24 13.07
N THR A 30 0.23 -3.36 13.80
CA THR A 30 -0.83 -4.38 13.70
C THR A 30 -2.20 -3.78 13.94
N ASP A 31 -2.36 -3.03 15.03
CA ASP A 31 -3.62 -2.34 15.33
C ASP A 31 -4.00 -1.35 14.22
N GLY A 32 -3.02 -0.65 13.62
CA GLY A 32 -3.26 0.31 12.54
C GLY A 32 -3.78 -0.37 11.29
N ILE A 33 -3.16 -1.50 10.95
CA ILE A 33 -3.55 -2.35 9.83
C ILE A 33 -4.94 -2.96 10.07
N GLN A 34 -5.24 -3.40 11.29
CA GLN A 34 -6.57 -3.88 11.66
C GLN A 34 -7.63 -2.79 11.50
N ALA A 35 -7.36 -1.57 11.96
CA ALA A 35 -8.27 -0.44 11.77
C ALA A 35 -8.49 -0.15 10.27
N LEU A 36 -7.44 -0.20 9.45
CA LEU A 36 -7.54 -0.02 8.00
C LEU A 36 -8.29 -1.16 7.29
N ASN A 37 -8.14 -2.38 7.77
CA ASN A 37 -8.86 -3.54 7.23
C ASN A 37 -10.34 -3.54 7.65
N GLY A 38 -10.66 -2.93 8.80
CA GLY A 38 -12.02 -2.83 9.33
C GLY A 38 -12.88 -1.72 8.73
N ILE A 39 -12.36 -0.90 7.82
CA ILE A 39 -13.16 0.14 7.16
C ILE A 39 -14.23 -0.50 6.26
N ASP A 40 -15.38 0.17 6.14
CA ASP A 40 -16.34 -0.13 5.09
C ASP A 40 -15.72 0.20 3.73
N ARG A 41 -15.40 -0.82 2.94
CA ARG A 41 -14.80 -0.64 1.60
C ARG A 41 -15.79 -0.18 0.54
N VAL A 42 -17.09 -0.34 0.78
CA VAL A 42 -18.15 0.11 -0.13
C VAL A 42 -18.42 1.60 0.06
N LYS A 43 -18.44 2.06 1.33
CA LYS A 43 -18.63 3.46 1.66
C LYS A 43 -17.63 3.91 2.74
N PRO A 44 -16.34 4.09 2.37
CA PRO A 44 -15.34 4.48 3.33
C PRO A 44 -15.62 5.87 3.91
N ASP A 45 -15.56 5.98 5.24
CA ASP A 45 -15.64 7.27 5.92
C ASP A 45 -14.27 7.98 5.81
N ALA A 46 -14.26 9.12 5.13
CA ALA A 46 -13.05 9.90 4.90
C ALA A 46 -12.40 10.38 6.21
N LYS A 47 -13.20 10.70 7.24
CA LYS A 47 -12.67 11.13 8.54
C LYS A 47 -11.97 9.97 9.25
N VAL A 48 -12.58 8.77 9.25
CA VAL A 48 -11.97 7.56 9.82
C VAL A 48 -10.66 7.23 9.09
N LEU A 49 -10.66 7.26 7.77
CA LEU A 49 -9.45 7.03 6.96
C LEU A 49 -8.34 8.04 7.26
N GLN A 50 -8.69 9.32 7.43
CA GLN A 50 -7.72 10.36 7.78
C GLN A 50 -7.14 10.14 9.18
N ASP A 51 -7.94 9.71 10.15
CA ASP A 51 -7.46 9.39 11.49
C ASP A 51 -6.52 8.17 11.48
N ILE A 52 -6.79 7.18 10.62
CA ILE A 52 -5.90 6.03 10.36
C ILE A 52 -4.59 6.49 9.70
N ALA A 53 -4.64 7.33 8.66
CA ALA A 53 -3.44 7.87 8.02
C ALA A 53 -2.56 8.62 9.02
N ASN A 54 -3.16 9.51 9.82
CA ASN A 54 -2.49 10.26 10.87
C ASN A 54 -1.88 9.35 11.94
N ARG A 55 -2.49 8.19 12.24
CA ARG A 55 -1.92 7.20 13.14
C ARG A 55 -0.61 6.65 12.60
N PHE A 56 -0.59 6.22 11.34
CA PHE A 56 0.61 5.69 10.71
C PHE A 56 1.72 6.75 10.60
N GLU A 57 1.37 8.02 10.37
CA GLU A 57 2.34 9.13 10.40
C GLU A 57 2.95 9.34 11.80
N ARG A 58 2.16 9.23 12.88
CA ARG A 58 2.70 9.26 14.25
C ARG A 58 3.66 8.09 14.51
N ILE A 59 3.34 6.90 14.01
CA ILE A 59 4.24 5.74 14.11
C ILE A 59 5.52 6.01 13.30
N ALA A 60 5.40 6.56 12.09
CA ALA A 60 6.53 6.91 11.23
C ALA A 60 7.46 7.96 11.85
N ALA A 61 6.92 8.89 12.65
CA ALA A 61 7.70 9.88 13.39
C ALA A 61 8.43 9.27 14.59
N ALA A 62 7.82 8.29 15.26
CA ALA A 62 8.45 7.57 16.38
C ALA A 62 9.52 6.57 15.91
N GLU A 63 9.33 5.96 14.73
CA GLU A 63 10.21 4.94 14.16
C GLU A 63 10.74 5.39 12.78
N PRO A 64 11.63 6.40 12.72
CA PRO A 64 12.01 7.06 11.47
C PRO A 64 12.80 6.19 10.50
N LYS A 65 13.35 5.06 10.98
CA LYS A 65 14.08 4.08 10.17
C LYS A 65 13.19 2.99 9.58
N GLU A 66 11.91 2.94 9.97
CA GLU A 66 10.95 1.98 9.46
C GLU A 66 10.16 2.59 8.30
N TRP A 67 10.14 1.90 7.16
CA TRP A 67 9.46 2.38 5.95
C TRP A 67 7.96 2.01 5.93
N LEU A 68 7.58 0.91 6.55
CA LEU A 68 6.20 0.39 6.56
C LEU A 68 5.17 1.39 7.10
N PRO A 69 5.42 2.17 8.17
CA PRO A 69 4.45 3.16 8.64
C PRO A 69 4.16 4.21 7.56
N LYS A 70 5.18 4.65 6.82
CA LYS A 70 5.01 5.59 5.70
C LYS A 70 4.26 4.95 4.54
N TYR A 71 4.53 3.68 4.25
CA TYR A 71 3.76 2.90 3.28
C TYR A 71 2.27 2.88 3.62
N TYR A 72 1.88 2.55 4.85
CA TYR A 72 0.47 2.47 5.22
C TYR A 72 -0.19 3.84 5.35
N ALA A 73 0.55 4.87 5.77
CA ALA A 73 0.08 6.25 5.69
C ALA A 73 -0.21 6.65 4.23
N ALA A 74 0.69 6.31 3.30
CA ALA A 74 0.49 6.55 1.87
C ALA A 74 -0.70 5.76 1.34
N TYR A 75 -0.84 4.49 1.70
CA TYR A 75 -1.96 3.64 1.28
C TYR A 75 -3.31 4.18 1.76
N SER A 76 -3.37 4.65 3.01
CA SER A 76 -4.57 5.31 3.55
C SER A 76 -4.91 6.58 2.77
N ASN A 77 -3.90 7.37 2.38
CA ASN A 77 -4.09 8.54 1.52
C ASN A 77 -4.48 8.19 0.08
N VAL A 78 -4.00 7.08 -0.49
CA VAL A 78 -4.47 6.59 -1.79
C VAL A 78 -5.96 6.23 -1.73
N ILE A 79 -6.41 5.59 -0.64
CA ILE A 79 -7.85 5.31 -0.45
C ILE A 79 -8.64 6.62 -0.27
N LEU A 80 -8.11 7.60 0.47
CA LEU A 80 -8.71 8.93 0.57
C LEU A 80 -8.86 9.62 -0.81
N GLY A 81 -7.91 9.40 -1.72
CA GLY A 81 -7.98 9.87 -3.11
C GLY A 81 -9.19 9.35 -3.89
N PHE A 82 -9.81 8.25 -3.48
CA PHE A 82 -11.08 7.81 -4.07
C PHE A 82 -12.28 8.59 -3.53
N VAL A 83 -12.32 8.84 -2.22
CA VAL A 83 -13.51 9.32 -1.50
C VAL A 83 -13.52 10.82 -1.24
N GLY A 84 -12.45 11.54 -1.58
CA GLY A 84 -12.40 13.00 -1.51
C GLY A 84 -13.58 13.65 -2.24
N ALA A 85 -14.12 14.72 -1.66
CA ALA A 85 -15.33 15.40 -2.12
C ALA A 85 -15.13 16.22 -3.40
N SER A 86 -13.89 16.55 -3.76
CA SER A 86 -13.53 17.30 -4.96
C SER A 86 -12.23 16.80 -5.56
N ILE A 87 -11.98 17.10 -6.84
CA ILE A 87 -10.70 16.78 -7.51
C ILE A 87 -9.53 17.37 -6.71
N THR A 88 -9.64 18.63 -6.27
CA THR A 88 -8.60 19.28 -5.45
C THR A 88 -8.29 18.50 -4.17
N GLU A 89 -9.32 18.04 -3.46
CA GLU A 89 -9.12 17.28 -2.22
C GLU A 89 -8.51 15.90 -2.50
N LYS A 90 -8.95 15.22 -3.56
CA LYS A 90 -8.36 13.95 -4.02
C LYS A 90 -6.88 14.11 -4.34
N ASP A 91 -6.52 15.18 -5.07
CA ASP A 91 -5.14 15.48 -5.44
C ASP A 91 -4.29 15.78 -4.20
N GLN A 92 -4.81 16.52 -3.22
CA GLN A 92 -4.10 16.77 -1.96
C GLN A 92 -3.76 15.48 -1.21
N TYR A 93 -4.68 14.51 -1.17
CA TYR A 93 -4.39 13.20 -0.57
C TYR A 93 -3.34 12.44 -1.37
N LEU A 94 -3.44 12.42 -2.70
CA LEU A 94 -2.50 11.70 -3.55
C LEU A 94 -1.11 12.34 -3.57
N ASP A 95 -1.00 13.65 -3.39
CA ASP A 95 0.27 14.35 -3.21
C ASP A 95 0.90 14.02 -1.86
N LYS A 96 0.10 13.94 -0.81
CA LYS A 96 0.58 13.46 0.50
C LYS A 96 1.07 12.01 0.42
N ALA A 97 0.34 11.14 -0.28
CA ALA A 97 0.78 9.76 -0.53
C ALA A 97 2.12 9.71 -1.27
N ASN A 98 2.31 10.55 -2.29
CA ASN A 98 3.58 10.65 -3.04
C ASN A 98 4.76 11.04 -2.14
N ALA A 99 4.58 12.05 -1.28
CA ALA A 99 5.63 12.50 -0.36
C ALA A 99 6.06 11.36 0.60
N LEU A 100 5.07 10.68 1.19
CA LEU A 100 5.29 9.54 2.09
C LEU A 100 5.98 8.38 1.38
N LEU A 101 5.61 8.08 0.14
CA LEU A 101 6.24 7.03 -0.68
C LEU A 101 7.71 7.35 -0.96
N LYS A 102 8.03 8.59 -1.36
CA LYS A 102 9.42 9.01 -1.58
C LYS A 102 10.28 8.88 -0.32
N GLU A 103 9.73 9.25 0.83
CA GLU A 103 10.42 9.05 2.11
C GLU A 103 10.61 7.57 2.43
N ALA A 104 9.60 6.72 2.18
CA ALA A 104 9.71 5.28 2.37
C ALA A 104 10.76 4.65 1.46
N GLU A 105 10.80 5.04 0.19
CA GLU A 105 11.81 4.62 -0.79
C GLU A 105 13.23 5.01 -0.35
N ALA A 106 13.40 6.24 0.15
CA ALA A 106 14.68 6.70 0.69
C ALA A 106 15.15 5.89 1.90
N ILE A 107 14.23 5.46 2.77
CA ILE A 107 14.53 4.58 3.91
C ILE A 107 14.92 3.18 3.44
N VAL A 108 14.19 2.61 2.48
CA VAL A 108 14.48 1.27 1.94
C VAL A 108 15.83 1.25 1.20
N GLY A 109 16.15 2.30 0.44
CA GLY A 109 17.44 2.48 -0.22
C GLY A 109 17.75 1.50 -1.35
N LYS A 110 16.76 0.70 -1.77
CA LYS A 110 16.85 -0.28 -2.86
C LYS A 110 15.47 -0.47 -3.52
N PRO A 111 15.41 -1.03 -4.75
CA PRO A 111 14.13 -1.36 -5.38
C PRO A 111 13.25 -2.24 -4.49
N ASN A 112 11.96 -1.92 -4.42
CA ASN A 112 10.95 -2.62 -3.60
C ASN A 112 9.62 -2.66 -4.35
N ASP A 113 9.11 -3.86 -4.58
CA ASP A 113 7.91 -4.12 -5.37
C ASP A 113 6.63 -3.55 -4.74
N GLU A 114 6.47 -3.62 -3.41
CA GLU A 114 5.30 -3.06 -2.73
C GLU A 114 5.21 -1.54 -2.90
N LEU A 115 6.34 -0.82 -2.80
CA LEU A 115 6.38 0.62 -3.04
C LEU A 115 6.05 0.96 -4.50
N GLN A 116 6.56 0.20 -5.46
CA GLN A 116 6.21 0.38 -6.87
C GLN A 116 4.72 0.09 -7.14
N VAL A 117 4.17 -0.98 -6.57
CA VAL A 117 2.73 -1.27 -6.63
C VAL A 117 1.90 -0.13 -6.06
N LEU A 118 2.29 0.46 -4.94
CA LEU A 118 1.52 1.54 -4.33
C LEU A 118 1.63 2.86 -5.11
N ASN A 119 2.79 3.14 -5.73
CA ASN A 119 2.94 4.23 -6.69
C ASN A 119 2.04 4.03 -7.93
N ALA A 120 1.97 2.81 -8.46
CA ALA A 120 1.04 2.47 -9.53
C ALA A 120 -0.40 2.72 -9.08
N TYR A 121 -0.79 2.24 -7.90
CA TYR A 121 -2.16 2.42 -7.40
C TYR A 121 -2.51 3.91 -7.26
N ARG A 122 -1.59 4.72 -6.71
CA ARG A 122 -1.73 6.18 -6.64
C ARG A 122 -1.98 6.79 -8.03
N SER A 123 -1.19 6.42 -9.04
CA SER A 123 -1.35 6.90 -10.42
C SER A 123 -2.71 6.50 -11.01
N GLN A 124 -3.17 5.27 -10.76
CA GLN A 124 -4.50 4.83 -11.17
C GLN A 124 -5.60 5.71 -10.56
N ILE A 125 -5.48 6.09 -9.28
CA ILE A 125 -6.51 6.88 -8.60
C ILE A 125 -6.48 8.32 -9.07
N HIS A 126 -5.29 8.87 -9.30
CA HIS A 126 -5.12 10.19 -9.87
C HIS A 126 -5.75 10.28 -11.26
N LEU A 127 -5.55 9.25 -12.10
CA LEU A 127 -6.20 9.11 -13.41
C LEU A 127 -7.72 9.06 -13.26
N ALA A 128 -8.23 8.18 -12.39
CA ALA A 128 -9.68 7.97 -12.21
C ALA A 128 -10.42 9.24 -11.73
N ALA A 129 -9.72 10.18 -11.08
CA ALA A 129 -10.31 11.45 -10.66
C ALA A 129 -10.62 12.40 -11.83
N ASP A 130 -9.87 12.34 -12.93
CA ASP A 130 -10.07 13.16 -14.13
C ASP A 130 -9.52 12.45 -15.40
N PRO A 131 -10.18 11.38 -15.85
CA PRO A 131 -9.63 10.46 -16.84
C PRO A 131 -9.39 11.14 -18.20
N MET A 132 -10.22 12.11 -18.59
CA MET A 132 -10.10 12.80 -19.88
C MET A 132 -8.79 13.60 -20.00
N ASN A 133 -8.31 14.18 -18.90
CA ASN A 133 -7.11 15.02 -18.89
C ASN A 133 -5.84 14.25 -18.45
N ARG A 134 -6.00 13.09 -17.80
CA ARG A 134 -4.91 12.41 -17.09
C ARG A 134 -4.51 11.06 -17.69
N TRP A 135 -5.30 10.50 -18.61
CA TRP A 135 -5.09 9.14 -19.12
C TRP A 135 -3.68 8.91 -19.67
N GLU A 136 -3.11 9.86 -20.42
CA GLU A 136 -1.80 9.68 -21.06
C GLU A 136 -0.67 9.69 -20.02
N ALA A 137 -0.61 10.75 -19.22
CA ALA A 137 0.48 10.93 -18.25
C ALA A 137 0.43 9.91 -17.11
N ASP A 138 -0.76 9.66 -16.54
CA ASP A 138 -0.89 8.74 -15.41
C ASP A 138 -1.02 7.29 -15.84
N GLY A 139 -1.54 7.01 -17.04
CA GLY A 139 -1.53 5.68 -17.63
C GLY A 139 -0.10 5.21 -17.90
N ALA A 140 0.75 6.10 -18.42
CA ALA A 140 2.17 5.81 -18.61
C ALA A 140 2.89 5.50 -17.28
N LYS A 141 2.69 6.34 -16.26
CA LYS A 141 3.26 6.12 -14.91
C LYS A 141 2.75 4.83 -14.28
N PHE A 142 1.45 4.54 -14.40
CA PHE A 142 0.85 3.31 -13.90
C PHE A 142 1.55 2.08 -14.50
N ALA A 143 1.74 2.05 -15.81
CA ALA A 143 2.44 0.96 -16.50
C ALA A 143 3.91 0.87 -16.06
N GLU A 144 4.63 1.99 -16.03
CA GLU A 144 6.03 2.04 -15.61
C GLU A 144 6.24 1.45 -14.21
N TYR A 145 5.41 1.86 -13.25
CA TYR A 145 5.50 1.36 -11.88
C TYR A 145 5.15 -0.13 -11.77
N LEU A 146 4.15 -0.62 -12.52
CA LEU A 146 3.83 -2.05 -12.52
C LEU A 146 4.91 -2.90 -13.18
N ASP A 147 5.54 -2.42 -14.25
CA ASP A 147 6.64 -3.12 -14.89
C ASP A 147 7.89 -3.14 -14.01
N ALA A 148 8.17 -2.04 -13.29
CA ALA A 148 9.20 -2.00 -12.27
C ALA A 148 8.91 -3.01 -11.14
N ALA A 149 7.68 -3.04 -10.61
CA ALA A 149 7.28 -4.01 -9.59
C ALA A 149 7.43 -5.45 -10.07
N LYS A 150 7.00 -5.74 -11.30
CA LYS A 150 7.07 -7.08 -11.93
C LYS A 150 8.50 -7.53 -12.17
N SER A 151 9.41 -6.60 -12.48
CA SER A 151 10.84 -6.87 -12.63
C SER A 151 11.53 -7.20 -11.30
N ILE A 152 11.02 -6.67 -10.18
CA ILE A 152 11.52 -6.94 -8.83
C ILE A 152 10.93 -8.25 -8.29
N ASN A 153 9.61 -8.39 -8.36
CA ASN A 153 8.87 -9.53 -7.83
C ASN A 153 7.61 -9.81 -8.66
N PRO A 154 7.70 -10.69 -9.68
CA PRO A 154 6.55 -11.06 -10.50
C PRO A 154 5.52 -11.92 -9.74
N GLU A 155 5.82 -12.34 -8.51
CA GLU A 155 4.90 -13.10 -7.65
C GLU A 155 4.03 -12.19 -6.78
N ASN A 156 4.25 -10.87 -6.79
CA ASN A 156 3.39 -9.95 -6.06
C ASN A 156 1.97 -9.95 -6.66
N PRO A 157 0.95 -10.39 -5.91
CA PRO A 157 -0.41 -10.51 -6.43
C PRO A 157 -1.05 -9.15 -6.74
N ARG A 158 -0.61 -8.08 -6.07
CA ARG A 158 -1.19 -6.74 -6.25
C ARG A 158 -0.89 -6.16 -7.64
N ILE A 159 0.16 -6.60 -8.31
CA ILE A 159 0.44 -6.24 -9.71
C ILE A 159 -0.75 -6.63 -10.59
N TYR A 160 -1.12 -7.92 -10.56
CA TYR A 160 -2.20 -8.46 -11.37
C TYR A 160 -3.58 -7.96 -10.94
N TYR A 161 -3.76 -7.71 -9.64
CA TYR A 161 -4.96 -7.03 -9.13
C TYR A 161 -5.10 -5.65 -9.77
N LEU A 162 -4.03 -4.83 -9.79
CA LEU A 162 -4.09 -3.48 -10.35
C LEU A 162 -4.27 -3.50 -11.88
N GLU A 163 -3.59 -4.41 -12.60
CA GLU A 163 -3.81 -4.61 -14.03
C GLU A 163 -5.28 -4.97 -14.31
N GLY A 164 -5.82 -5.93 -13.55
CA GLY A 164 -7.20 -6.37 -13.66
C GLY A 164 -8.20 -5.27 -13.29
N SER A 165 -7.97 -4.54 -12.19
CA SER A 165 -8.86 -3.45 -11.76
C SER A 165 -8.87 -2.29 -12.75
N SER A 166 -7.72 -1.96 -13.35
CA SER A 166 -7.61 -0.93 -14.37
C SER A 166 -8.51 -1.27 -15.55
N LEU A 167 -8.33 -2.46 -16.13
CA LEU A 167 -9.13 -2.92 -17.26
C LEU A 167 -10.61 -3.10 -16.91
N PHE A 168 -10.92 -3.51 -15.68
CA PHE A 168 -12.30 -3.69 -15.22
C PHE A 168 -13.09 -2.38 -15.30
N PHE A 169 -12.47 -1.25 -14.96
CA PHE A 169 -13.10 0.07 -14.99
C PHE A 169 -12.85 0.85 -16.28
N THR A 170 -11.91 0.44 -17.13
CA THR A 170 -11.80 0.99 -18.49
C THR A 170 -13.03 0.60 -19.32
N PRO A 171 -13.69 1.55 -20.02
CA PRO A 171 -14.81 1.23 -20.90
C PRO A 171 -14.44 0.26 -22.03
N GLU A 172 -15.41 -0.51 -22.52
CA GLU A 172 -15.19 -1.49 -23.58
C GLU A 172 -14.73 -0.84 -24.89
N GLU A 173 -15.17 0.39 -25.21
CA GLU A 173 -14.73 1.10 -26.42
C GLU A 173 -13.24 1.44 -26.41
N TYR A 174 -12.62 1.47 -25.24
CA TYR A 174 -11.18 1.69 -25.05
C TYR A 174 -10.41 0.38 -24.80
N GLY A 175 -11.04 -0.77 -25.07
CA GLY A 175 -10.42 -2.09 -24.91
C GLY A 175 -10.42 -2.63 -23.48
N GLY A 176 -11.18 -2.00 -22.58
CA GLY A 176 -11.40 -2.48 -21.22
C GLY A 176 -12.61 -3.40 -21.08
N GLY A 177 -13.15 -3.45 -19.87
CA GLY A 177 -14.33 -4.20 -19.49
C GLY A 177 -14.04 -5.49 -18.72
N LYS A 178 -15.10 -6.02 -18.12
CA LYS A 178 -15.05 -7.18 -17.22
C LYS A 178 -14.44 -8.42 -17.87
N LYS A 179 -14.75 -8.65 -19.16
CA LYS A 179 -14.28 -9.83 -19.91
C LYS A 179 -12.76 -9.88 -20.03
N VAL A 180 -12.12 -8.76 -20.33
CA VAL A 180 -10.65 -8.67 -20.48
C VAL A 180 -9.94 -8.55 -19.13
N ALA A 181 -10.61 -8.00 -18.12
CA ALA A 181 -10.11 -7.93 -16.74
C ALA A 181 -10.07 -9.31 -16.05
N LYS A 182 -11.08 -10.15 -16.29
CA LYS A 182 -11.25 -11.47 -15.64
C LYS A 182 -9.97 -12.33 -15.60
N PRO A 183 -9.25 -12.61 -16.71
CA PRO A 183 -8.05 -13.45 -16.64
C PRO A 183 -6.93 -12.89 -15.75
N LEU A 184 -6.81 -11.57 -15.65
CA LEU A 184 -5.83 -10.92 -14.76
C LEU A 184 -6.25 -11.03 -13.31
N LEU A 185 -7.54 -10.86 -13.02
CA LEU A 185 -8.09 -11.04 -11.67
C LEU A 185 -8.00 -12.51 -11.22
N GLU A 186 -8.24 -13.48 -12.10
CA GLU A 186 -8.02 -14.91 -11.82
C GLU A 186 -6.54 -15.20 -11.51
N LYS A 187 -5.63 -14.59 -12.28
CA LYS A 187 -4.19 -14.67 -12.01
C LYS A 187 -3.84 -14.03 -10.66
N ALA A 188 -4.44 -12.89 -10.32
CA ALA A 188 -4.26 -12.25 -9.01
C ALA A 188 -4.71 -13.19 -7.88
N THR A 189 -5.88 -13.85 -8.00
CA THR A 189 -6.35 -14.85 -7.02
C THR A 189 -5.38 -16.02 -6.85
N GLN A 190 -4.83 -16.54 -7.95
CA GLN A 190 -3.82 -17.60 -7.88
C GLN A 190 -2.57 -17.12 -7.13
N LYS A 191 -2.09 -15.92 -7.43
CA LYS A 191 -0.92 -15.32 -6.75
C LYS A 191 -1.21 -15.05 -5.28
N PHE A 192 -2.40 -14.53 -4.93
CA PHE A 192 -2.82 -14.32 -3.54
C PHE A 192 -2.88 -15.64 -2.75
N SER A 193 -3.21 -16.75 -3.39
CA SER A 193 -3.26 -18.07 -2.75
C SER A 193 -1.87 -18.62 -2.42
N ALA A 194 -0.85 -18.25 -3.21
CA ALA A 194 0.55 -18.59 -2.97
C ALA A 194 1.30 -17.55 -2.13
N PHE A 195 0.79 -16.32 -2.05
CA PHE A 195 1.45 -15.19 -1.41
C PHE A 195 1.60 -15.39 0.11
N LYS A 196 2.80 -15.10 0.61
CA LYS A 196 3.11 -15.05 2.03
C LYS A 196 3.75 -13.70 2.32
N ALA A 197 3.11 -12.92 3.18
CA ALA A 197 3.69 -11.66 3.65
C ALA A 197 4.98 -11.95 4.43
N GLU A 198 5.99 -11.09 4.28
CA GLU A 198 7.29 -11.25 4.94
C GLU A 198 7.18 -11.19 6.47
N SER A 199 6.22 -10.42 6.99
CA SER A 199 5.87 -10.40 8.40
C SER A 199 4.38 -10.05 8.59
N PRO A 200 3.83 -10.16 9.81
CA PRO A 200 2.43 -9.84 10.09
C PRO A 200 2.03 -8.39 9.76
N ILE A 201 3.00 -7.48 9.64
CA ILE A 201 2.77 -6.07 9.33
C ILE A 201 3.06 -5.73 7.86
N HIS A 202 3.56 -6.68 7.06
CA HIS A 202 3.76 -6.45 5.63
C HIS A 202 2.43 -6.45 4.85
N PRO A 203 2.36 -5.77 3.69
CA PRO A 203 1.11 -5.58 2.97
C PRO A 203 0.44 -6.90 2.54
N SER A 204 -0.87 -6.99 2.78
CA SER A 204 -1.69 -8.15 2.42
C SER A 204 -3.06 -7.77 1.83
N TRP A 205 -3.24 -6.52 1.41
CA TRP A 205 -4.48 -6.01 0.84
C TRP A 205 -4.69 -6.43 -0.62
N GLY A 206 -5.89 -6.21 -1.15
CA GLY A 206 -6.26 -6.42 -2.56
C GLY A 206 -6.97 -7.74 -2.85
N LYS A 207 -6.88 -8.73 -1.95
CA LYS A 207 -7.53 -10.04 -2.14
C LYS A 207 -9.06 -9.90 -2.18
N MET A 208 -9.63 -9.19 -1.23
CA MET A 208 -11.09 -9.01 -1.12
C MET A 208 -11.64 -8.23 -2.33
N GLU A 209 -10.93 -7.19 -2.76
CA GLU A 209 -11.29 -6.40 -3.95
C GLU A 209 -11.20 -7.25 -5.22
N THR A 210 -10.19 -8.11 -5.34
CA THR A 210 -10.06 -9.07 -6.45
C THR A 210 -11.25 -10.03 -6.49
N GLU A 211 -11.60 -10.64 -5.36
CA GLU A 211 -12.73 -11.57 -5.24
C GLU A 211 -14.06 -10.89 -5.57
N TRP A 212 -14.25 -9.65 -5.10
CA TRP A 212 -15.41 -8.85 -5.46
C TRP A 212 -15.48 -8.60 -6.97
N MET A 213 -14.41 -8.13 -7.61
CA MET A 213 -14.41 -7.87 -9.07
C MET A 213 -14.66 -9.15 -9.89
N LEU A 214 -14.13 -10.30 -9.45
CA LEU A 214 -14.42 -11.59 -10.08
C LEU A 214 -15.91 -11.95 -9.98
N SER A 215 -16.53 -11.72 -8.82
CA SER A 215 -17.97 -11.95 -8.65
C SER A 215 -18.82 -11.11 -9.61
N GLN A 216 -18.32 -9.94 -10.01
CA GLN A 216 -18.97 -9.04 -10.95
C GLN A 216 -18.68 -9.38 -12.43
N SER A 217 -17.75 -10.30 -12.71
CA SER A 217 -17.25 -10.66 -14.05
C SER A 217 -17.81 -11.99 -14.58
N ASN A 218 -18.96 -12.41 -14.07
CA ASN A 218 -19.67 -13.62 -14.48
C ASN A 218 -20.67 -13.34 -15.61
#